data_AF-A0A2A9F7Z1-F1
#
_entry.id   AF-A0A2A9F7Z1-F1
#
_cell.length_a   1.000
_cell.length_b   1.000
_cell.length_c   1.000
_cell.angle_alpha   90.00
_cell.angle_beta   90.00
_cell.angle_gamma   90.00
#
_symmetry.space_group_name_H-M   'P 1'
#
loop_
_entity.id
_entity.type
_entity.pdbx_description
1 polymer ?
#
loop_
_entity_poly.entity_id
_entity_poly.type
_entity_poly.pdbx_seq_one_letter_code
_entity_poly.pdbx_strand_id
1 'polypeptide(L)'
;MNKEAEESSNELGSALREARLAARWGVRELARRLDMHPAFISSWELGHRTPKALDVACIIGALGVIGEEKTRILRLALAAELHRSCFWTARAYPVVRREVGEHGARNHAGG
;
A
#
# COMPACT_ATOMS: atom_id res chain seq x y z
N MET A 1 13.96 8.95 14.93
CA MET A 1 12.87 9.41 14.05
C MET A 1 13.33 9.10 12.64
N ASN A 2 12.67 8.14 12.00
CA ASN A 2 13.29 7.17 11.09
C ASN A 2 13.28 7.67 9.65
N LYS A 3 14.46 8.03 9.13
CA LYS A 3 14.69 8.53 7.78
C LYS A 3 14.06 7.64 6.68
N GLU A 4 14.04 6.33 6.90
CA GLU A 4 13.50 5.31 5.99
C GLU A 4 11.98 5.40 5.76
N ALA A 5 11.22 5.81 6.78
CA ALA A 5 9.77 5.92 6.68
C ALA A 5 9.31 7.21 6.00
N GLU A 6 10.13 8.26 6.17
CA GLU A 6 9.97 9.53 5.48
C GLU A 6 10.30 9.37 3.99
N GLU A 7 11.37 8.63 3.66
CA GLU A 7 11.70 8.21 2.30
C GLU A 7 10.57 7.38 1.66
N SER A 8 10.03 6.38 2.36
CA SER A 8 8.93 5.55 1.85
C SER A 8 7.64 6.35 1.58
N SER A 9 7.33 7.34 2.41
CA SER A 9 6.15 8.21 2.24
C SER A 9 6.33 9.16 1.05
N ASN A 10 7.55 9.67 0.84
CA ASN A 10 7.87 10.53 -0.31
C ASN A 10 7.84 9.74 -1.63
N GLU A 11 8.39 8.52 -1.64
CA GLU A 11 8.37 7.65 -2.82
C GLU A 11 6.94 7.29 -3.24
N LEU A 12 6.08 6.96 -2.26
CA LEU A 12 4.65 6.73 -2.50
C LEU A 12 3.95 7.98 -3.03
N GLY A 13 4.25 9.16 -2.48
CA GLY A 13 3.69 10.43 -2.93
C GLY A 13 4.05 10.75 -4.38
N SER A 14 5.31 10.51 -4.78
CA SER A 14 5.75 10.67 -6.17
C SER A 14 5.05 9.70 -7.11
N ALA A 15 4.96 8.42 -6.73
CA ALA A 15 4.31 7.40 -7.54
C ALA A 15 2.80 7.71 -7.76
N LEU A 16 2.11 8.19 -6.72
CA LEU A 16 0.72 8.63 -6.83
C LEU A 16 0.55 9.83 -7.77
N ARG A 17 1.46 10.81 -7.67
CA ARG A 17 1.46 11.98 -8.55
C ARG A 17 1.68 11.58 -10.00
N GLU A 18 2.65 10.71 -10.26
CA GLU A 18 2.95 10.19 -11.60
C GLU A 18 1.74 9.44 -12.18
N ALA A 19 1.13 8.53 -11.41
CA ALA A 19 -0.07 7.82 -11.83
C ALA A 19 -1.23 8.77 -12.16
N ARG A 20 -1.43 9.82 -11.35
CA ARG A 20 -2.46 10.83 -11.63
C ARG A 20 -2.18 11.62 -12.91
N LEU A 21 -0.94 12.02 -13.14
CA LEU A 21 -0.53 12.74 -14.34
C LEU A 21 -0.67 11.86 -15.59
N ALA A 22 -0.31 10.58 -15.51
CA ALA A 22 -0.47 9.60 -16.59
C ALA A 22 -1.96 9.40 -16.96
N ALA A 23 -2.84 9.37 -15.95
CA ALA A 23 -4.29 9.34 -16.16
C ALA A 23 -4.88 10.67 -16.67
N ARG A 24 -4.09 11.76 -16.70
CA ARG A 24 -4.49 13.14 -17.08
C ARG A 24 -5.56 13.75 -16.19
N TRP A 25 -5.56 13.40 -14.90
CA TRP A 25 -6.56 13.92 -13.96
C TRP A 25 -6.02 15.06 -13.10
N GLY A 26 -6.85 16.09 -12.92
CA GLY A 26 -6.60 17.14 -11.93
C GLY A 26 -6.84 16.63 -10.51
N VAL A 27 -6.14 17.20 -9.52
CA VAL A 27 -6.33 16.86 -8.10
C VAL A 27 -7.79 17.03 -7.67
N ARG A 28 -8.42 18.14 -8.04
CA ARG A 28 -9.84 18.42 -7.71
C ARG A 28 -10.80 17.45 -8.39
N GLU A 29 -10.47 17.00 -9.59
CA GLU A 29 -11.31 16.07 -10.35
C GLU A 29 -11.30 14.67 -9.71
N LEU A 30 -10.09 14.19 -9.41
CA LEU A 30 -9.90 12.94 -8.68
C LEU A 30 -10.59 12.98 -7.31
N ALA A 31 -10.43 14.08 -6.58
CA ALA A 31 -11.06 14.31 -5.29
C ALA A 31 -12.59 14.22 -5.36
N ARG A 32 -13.23 14.90 -6.32
CA ARG A 32 -14.69 14.83 -6.50
C ARG A 32 -15.16 13.41 -6.81
N ARG A 33 -14.43 12.68 -7.66
CA ARG A 33 -14.84 11.33 -8.06
C ARG A 33 -14.73 10.32 -6.92
N LEU A 34 -13.79 10.52 -6.01
CA LEU A 34 -13.57 9.67 -4.84
C LEU A 34 -14.32 10.16 -3.59
N ASP A 35 -15.08 11.25 -3.70
CA ASP A 35 -15.71 11.94 -2.55
C ASP A 35 -14.71 12.27 -1.43
N MET A 36 -13.52 12.72 -1.82
CA MET A 36 -12.43 13.06 -0.92
C MET A 36 -12.14 14.56 -0.92
N HIS A 37 -11.59 15.07 0.18
CA HIS A 37 -11.13 16.45 0.23
C HIS A 37 -9.84 16.62 -0.61
N PRO A 38 -9.75 17.59 -1.55
CA PRO A 38 -8.58 17.77 -2.42
C PRO A 38 -7.26 17.95 -1.67
N ALA A 39 -7.30 18.57 -0.48
CA ALA A 39 -6.11 18.75 0.34
C ALA A 39 -5.50 17.44 0.84
N PHE A 40 -6.27 16.35 0.95
CA PHE A 40 -5.70 15.03 1.31
C PHE A 40 -4.84 14.50 0.18
N ILE A 41 -5.32 14.56 -1.06
CA ILE A 41 -4.57 14.14 -2.24
C ILE A 41 -3.28 14.95 -2.36
N SER A 42 -3.36 16.28 -2.23
CA SER A 42 -2.15 17.12 -2.24
C SER A 42 -1.19 16.80 -1.10
N SER A 43 -1.70 16.55 0.12
CA SER A 43 -0.87 16.19 1.27
C SER A 43 -0.18 14.84 1.10
N TRP A 44 -0.79 13.89 0.41
CA TRP A 44 -0.21 12.57 0.13
C TRP A 44 0.84 12.65 -0.98
N GLU A 45 0.57 13.41 -2.05
CA GLU A 45 1.54 13.62 -3.13
C GLU A 45 2.81 14.34 -2.68
N LEU A 46 2.69 15.19 -1.65
CA LEU A 46 3.81 15.92 -1.05
C LEU A 46 4.51 15.14 0.08
N GLY A 47 4.04 13.94 0.42
CA GLY A 47 4.60 13.14 1.51
C GLY A 47 4.33 13.69 2.92
N HIS A 48 3.54 14.77 3.06
CA HIS A 48 3.23 15.39 4.36
C HIS A 48 2.38 14.51 5.28
N ARG A 49 1.67 13.51 4.71
CA ARG A 49 0.91 12.51 5.45
C ARG A 49 1.07 11.15 4.81
N THR A 50 1.13 10.11 5.65
CA THR A 50 1.04 8.72 5.20
C THR A 50 -0.44 8.36 4.95
N PRO A 51 -0.84 8.06 3.70
CA PRO A 51 -2.19 7.57 3.40
C PRO A 51 -2.38 6.13 3.92
N LYS A 52 -3.62 5.71 4.12
CA LYS A 52 -3.91 4.29 4.37
C LYS A 52 -3.84 3.52 3.06
N ALA A 53 -3.46 2.24 3.11
CA ALA A 53 -3.42 1.38 1.94
C ALA A 53 -4.79 1.28 1.24
N LEU A 54 -5.89 1.34 2.00
CA LEU A 54 -7.24 1.36 1.43
C LEU A 54 -7.51 2.63 0.60
N ASP A 55 -7.12 3.81 1.11
CA ASP A 55 -7.29 5.07 0.38
C ASP A 55 -6.47 5.06 -0.91
N VAL A 56 -5.24 4.55 -0.85
CA VAL A 56 -4.38 4.35 -2.02
C VAL A 56 -5.01 3.40 -3.03
N ALA A 57 -5.61 2.29 -2.57
CA ALA A 57 -6.30 1.34 -3.44
C ALA A 57 -7.48 1.98 -4.19
N CYS A 58 -8.26 2.83 -3.52
CA CYS A 58 -9.35 3.58 -4.14
C CYS A 58 -8.83 4.55 -5.21
N ILE A 59 -7.74 5.27 -4.92
CA ILE A 59 -7.12 6.21 -5.87
C ILE A 59 -6.63 5.49 -7.12
N ILE A 60 -5.78 4.48 -6.97
CA ILE A 60 -5.21 3.78 -8.13
C ILE A 60 -6.28 3.03 -8.93
N GLY A 61 -7.35 2.56 -8.26
CA GLY A 61 -8.51 1.97 -8.91
C GLY A 61 -9.29 3.00 -9.74
N ALA A 62 -9.52 4.20 -9.23
CA ALA A 62 -10.17 5.28 -9.97
C ALA A 62 -9.33 5.81 -11.13
N LEU A 63 -8.00 5.79 -10.98
CA LEU A 63 -7.04 6.16 -12.03
C LEU A 63 -6.85 5.06 -13.10
N GLY A 64 -7.41 3.87 -12.89
CA GLY A 64 -7.29 2.75 -13.84
C GLY A 64 -5.91 2.10 -13.85
N VAL A 65 -5.12 2.23 -12.78
CA VAL A 65 -3.83 1.56 -12.67
C VAL A 65 -4.05 0.07 -12.43
N ILE A 66 -3.46 -0.76 -13.30
CA ILE A 66 -3.59 -2.22 -13.29
C ILE A 66 -2.22 -2.90 -13.32
N GLY A 67 -2.21 -4.23 -13.18
CA GLY A 67 -1.01 -5.05 -13.35
C GLY A 67 0.06 -4.83 -12.27
N GLU A 68 1.32 -4.84 -12.71
CA GLU A 68 2.49 -4.75 -11.83
C GLU A 68 2.58 -3.40 -11.11
N GLU A 69 2.22 -2.30 -11.78
CA GLU A 69 2.29 -0.96 -11.18
C GLU A 69 1.29 -0.81 -10.03
N LYS A 70 0.09 -1.38 -10.16
CA LYS A 70 -0.88 -1.47 -9.06
C LYS A 70 -0.27 -2.20 -7.85
N THR A 71 0.39 -3.32 -8.10
CA THR A 71 0.99 -4.15 -7.05
C THR A 71 2.15 -3.43 -6.38
N ARG A 72 2.97 -2.71 -7.16
CA ARG A 72 4.09 -1.90 -6.68
C ARG A 72 3.62 -0.79 -5.74
N ILE A 73 2.64 0.01 -6.17
CA ILE A 73 2.10 1.13 -5.38
C ILE A 73 1.43 0.62 -4.09
N LEU A 74 0.67 -0.48 -4.15
CA LEU A 74 0.05 -1.05 -2.95
C LEU A 74 1.07 -1.58 -1.94
N ARG A 75 2.17 -2.18 -2.40
CA ARG A 75 3.25 -2.62 -1.51
C ARG A 75 3.90 -1.45 -0.79
N LEU A 76 4.18 -0.35 -1.50
CA LEU A 76 4.73 0.87 -0.89
C LEU A 76 3.78 1.45 0.16
N ALA A 77 2.47 1.50 -0.15
CA ALA A 77 1.46 1.99 0.79
C ALA A 77 1.35 1.12 2.05
N LEU A 78 1.35 -0.20 1.90
CA LEU A 78 1.32 -1.13 3.03
C LEU A 78 2.57 -1.02 3.90
N ALA A 79 3.75 -0.90 3.30
CA ALA A 79 5.00 -0.71 4.04
C ALA A 79 4.98 0.58 4.87
N ALA A 80 4.53 1.69 4.27
CA ALA A 80 4.42 2.98 4.94
C ALA A 80 3.38 2.96 6.08
N GLU A 81 2.23 2.32 5.87
CA GLU A 81 1.18 2.17 6.89
C GLU A 81 1.64 1.28 8.06
N LEU A 82 2.28 0.14 7.78
CA LEU A 82 2.81 -0.75 8.80
C LEU A 82 3.88 -0.06 9.64
N HIS A 83 4.77 0.73 9.04
CA HIS A 83 5.77 1.48 9.79
C HIS A 83 5.11 2.46 10.78
N ARG A 84 3.99 3.11 10.41
CA ARG A 84 3.23 3.98 11.32
C ARG A 84 2.49 3.21 12.42
N SER A 85 1.99 2.02 12.10
CA SER A 85 1.28 1.13 13.03
C SER A 85 2.24 0.42 14.02
N CYS A 86 3.51 0.29 13.66
CA CYS A 86 4.53 -0.40 14.45
C CYS A 86 5.04 0.38 15.69
N PHE A 87 4.28 1.35 16.20
CA PHE A 87 4.51 1.92 17.53
C PHE A 87 3.81 1.12 18.64
N TRP A 88 2.82 0.26 18.33
CA TRP A 88 2.12 -0.57 19.33
C TRP A 88 2.24 -2.09 19.15
N THR A 89 2.45 -2.61 17.93
CA THR A 89 2.38 -4.06 17.69
C THR A 89 3.70 -4.81 17.85
N ALA A 90 4.86 -4.15 17.75
CA ALA A 90 6.16 -4.78 18.03
C ALA A 90 6.33 -5.24 19.49
N ARG A 91 5.49 -4.73 20.41
CA ARG A 91 5.43 -5.20 21.81
C ARG A 91 4.30 -6.20 22.09
N ALA A 92 3.37 -6.41 21.15
CA ALA A 92 2.11 -7.12 21.41
C ALA A 92 1.81 -8.34 20.52
N TYR A 93 2.56 -8.61 19.43
CA TYR A 93 2.34 -9.80 18.61
C TYR A 93 3.64 -10.49 18.18
N PRO A 94 4.11 -11.49 18.94
CA PRO A 94 4.92 -12.55 18.37
C PRO A 94 3.99 -13.62 17.77
N VAL A 95 4.40 -14.15 16.62
CA VAL A 95 3.96 -15.41 15.97
C VAL A 95 3.06 -15.29 14.74
N VAL A 96 3.71 -15.26 13.57
CA VAL A 96 3.28 -16.08 12.43
C VAL A 96 4.48 -16.95 12.06
N ARG A 97 4.57 -18.11 12.72
CA ARG A 97 5.48 -19.19 12.34
C ARG A 97 4.82 -19.96 11.19
N ARG A 98 5.56 -20.12 10.09
CA ARG A 98 5.20 -20.96 8.95
C ARG A 98 4.98 -22.40 9.40
N GLU A 99 3.85 -22.98 9.02
CA GLU A 99 3.71 -24.42 8.80
C GLU A 99 3.05 -24.62 7.43
N VAL A 100 3.88 -24.72 6.39
CA VAL A 100 3.50 -25.48 5.20
C VAL A 100 4.22 -26.81 5.37
N GLY A 101 3.59 -27.68 6.14
CA GLY A 101 4.06 -29.05 6.37
C GLY A 101 3.70 -29.93 5.18
N GLU A 102 4.74 -30.23 4.40
CA GLU A 102 4.92 -31.43 3.59
C GLU A 102 3.97 -32.59 3.95
N HIS A 103 3.13 -33.01 3.02
CA HIS A 103 2.56 -34.36 3.00
C HIS A 103 2.90 -35.02 1.67
N GLY A 104 4.16 -35.44 1.57
CA GLY A 104 4.59 -36.50 0.66
C GLY A 104 4.51 -37.84 1.39
N ALA A 105 4.05 -38.85 0.64
CA ALA A 105 4.24 -40.28 0.86
C ALA A 105 3.48 -40.96 2.03
N ARG A 106 2.49 -41.78 1.65
CA ARG A 106 2.39 -43.18 2.12
C ARG A 106 1.54 -44.00 1.14
N ASN A 107 2.21 -44.56 0.14
CA ASN A 107 1.76 -45.76 -0.57
C ASN A 107 2.25 -46.99 0.23
N HIS A 108 1.34 -47.86 0.66
CA HIS A 108 1.57 -49.28 1.00
C HIS A 108 0.21 -49.98 0.77
N ALA A 109 0.02 -50.80 -0.27
CA ALA A 109 0.48 -52.17 -0.47
C ALA A 109 -0.24 -53.20 0.43
N GLY A 110 -1.14 -53.98 -0.19
CA GLY A 110 -1.33 -55.43 0.04
C GLY A 110 -2.07 -55.89 1.29
N GLY A 111 -3.16 -56.62 1.06
CA GLY A 111 -3.89 -57.43 2.04
C GLY A 111 -5.15 -58.01 1.42
#